data_AF-A0A8T7HJV1-F1
#
_entry.id   AF-A0A8T7HJV1-F1
#
_cell.length_a   1.000
_cell.length_b   1.000
_cell.length_c   1.000
_cell.angle_alpha   90.00
_cell.angle_beta   90.00
_cell.angle_gamma   90.00
#
_symmetry.space_group_name_H-M   'P 1'
#
loop_
_entity.id
_entity.type
_entity.pdbx_description
1 polymer ?
#
loop_
_entity_poly.entity_id
_entity_poly.type
_entity_poly.pdbx_seq_one_letter_code
_entity_poly.pdbx_strand_id
1 'polypeptide(L)' 'MNCTLCGSPILDYDPEFNHLTLGGSHSADICPDCLDRIIKWQQKVYARLFPTNAAKRTHGVR' A
#
# COMPACT_ATOMS: atom_id res chain seq x y z
N MET A 1 -9.20 -0.33 -16.62
CA MET A 1 -9.01 0.88 -15.78
C MET A 1 -7.52 1.15 -15.66
N ASN A 2 -7.11 2.40 -15.40
CA ASN A 2 -5.70 2.76 -15.20
C ASN A 2 -5.46 3.06 -13.72
N CYS A 3 -4.28 2.66 -13.23
CA CYS A 3 -3.85 2.94 -11.87
C CYS A 3 -3.67 4.45 -11.67
N THR A 4 -4.28 4.98 -10.61
CA THR A 4 -4.23 6.40 -10.26
C THR A 4 -2.80 6.87 -9.93
N LEU A 5 -1.94 5.96 -9.45
CA LEU A 5 -0.58 6.29 -9.01
C LEU A 5 0.46 6.24 -10.12
N CYS A 6 0.46 5.18 -10.94
CA CYS A 6 1.49 4.97 -11.96
C CYS A 6 1.00 5.16 -13.40
N GLY A 7 -0.32 5.32 -13.61
CA GLY A 7 -0.92 5.44 -14.94
C GLY A 7 -0.98 4.14 -15.75
N SER A 8 -0.34 3.06 -15.29
CA SER A 8 -0.36 1.76 -15.97
C SER A 8 -1.76 1.14 -15.93
N PRO A 9 -2.14 0.34 -16.96
CA PRO A 9 -3.39 -0.41 -16.93
C PRO A 9 -3.39 -1.40 -15.76
N ILE A 10 -4.54 -1.51 -15.09
CA ILE A 10 -4.78 -2.53 -14.07
C ILE A 10 -5.24 -3.80 -14.80
N LEU A 11 -4.40 -4.83 -14.75
CA LEU A 11 -4.74 -6.17 -15.22
C LEU A 11 -5.60 -6.87 -14.17
N ASP A 12 -6.59 -7.65 -14.61
CA ASP A 12 -7.50 -8.42 -13.75
C ASP A 12 -8.11 -7.60 -12.61
N TYR A 13 -8.70 -6.46 -12.98
CA TYR A 13 -9.29 -5.54 -12.01
C TYR A 13 -10.34 -6.24 -11.12
N ASP A 14 -10.11 -6.17 -9.82
CA ASP A 14 -11.03 -6.59 -8.77
C ASP A 14 -11.27 -5.40 -7.81
N PRO A 15 -12.50 -4.89 -7.70
CA PRO A 15 -12.79 -3.77 -6.82
C PRO A 15 -12.49 -4.06 -5.33
N GLU A 16 -12.48 -5.32 -4.88
CA GLU A 16 -12.11 -5.65 -3.50
C GLU A 16 -10.64 -5.37 -3.21
N PHE A 17 -9.77 -5.52 -4.20
CA PHE A 17 -8.31 -5.37 -4.05
C PHE A 17 -7.75 -4.08 -4.67
N ASN A 18 -8.39 -3.55 -5.70
CA ASN A 18 -7.90 -2.41 -6.46
C ASN A 18 -8.57 -1.09 -6.05
N HIS A 19 -9.78 -1.13 -5.48
CA HIS A 19 -10.51 0.09 -5.12
C HIS A 19 -10.22 0.50 -3.68
N LEU A 20 -9.61 1.67 -3.50
CA LEU A 20 -9.28 2.21 -2.19
C LEU A 20 -10.12 3.44 -1.87
N THR A 21 -10.77 3.43 -0.71
CA THR A 21 -11.46 4.61 -0.17
C THR A 21 -10.56 5.33 0.83
N LEU A 22 -10.28 6.61 0.56
CA LEU A 22 -9.46 7.49 1.39
C LEU A 22 -10.35 8.51 2.08
N GLY A 23 -10.40 8.47 3.42
CA GLY A 23 -11.11 9.47 4.23
C GLY A 23 -12.64 9.50 4.02
N GLY A 24 -13.23 8.47 3.42
CA GLY A 24 -14.68 8.34 3.22
C GLY A 24 -15.28 9.17 2.08
N SER A 25 -14.55 10.13 1.51
CA SER A 25 -15.03 10.99 0.41
C SER A 25 -14.23 10.85 -0.89
N HIS A 26 -13.07 10.19 -0.84
CA HIS A 26 -12.22 10.00 -2.01
C HIS A 26 -12.06 8.53 -2.29
N SER A 27 -12.04 8.17 -3.57
CA SER A 27 -11.77 6.82 -4.03
C SER A 27 -10.72 6.83 -5.14
N ALA A 28 -9.87 5.82 -5.18
CA ALA A 28 -8.86 5.65 -6.20
C ALA A 28 -8.68 4.17 -6.56
N ASP A 29 -8.51 3.91 -7.86
CA ASP A 29 -8.16 2.57 -8.34
C ASP A 29 -6.65 2.45 -8.46
N ILE A 30 -6.08 1.40 -7.87
CA ILE A 30 -4.63 1.20 -7.75
C ILE A 30 -4.26 -0.22 -8.19
N CYS A 31 -3.20 -0.35 -9.00
CA CYS A 31 -2.70 -1.67 -9.40
C CYS A 31 -2.02 -2.41 -8.23
N PRO A 32 -1.96 -3.76 -8.28
CA PRO A 32 -1.35 -4.56 -7.22
C PRO A 32 0.09 -4.15 -6.87
N ASP A 33 0.90 -3.79 -7.87
CA ASP A 33 2.29 -3.37 -7.66
C ASP A 33 2.40 -2.08 -6.85
N CYS A 34 1.52 -1.11 -7.10
CA CYS A 34 1.48 0.13 -6.34
C CYS A 34 0.94 -0.11 -4.93
N LEU A 35 -0.06 -0.98 -4.78
CA LEU A 35 -0.59 -1.40 -3.49
C LEU A 35 0.51 -2.00 -2.60
N ASP A 36 1.28 -2.94 -3.11
CA ASP A 36 2.38 -3.59 -2.39
C ASP A 36 3.44 -2.58 -1.92
N ARG A 37 3.79 -1.61 -2.76
CA ARG A 37 4.72 -0.51 -2.40
C ARG A 37 4.18 0.34 -1.24
N ILE A 38 2.89 0.68 -1.26
CA ILE A 38 2.25 1.46 -0.18
C ILE A 38 2.27 0.67 1.12
N ILE A 39 1.90 -0.61 1.09
CA ILE A 39 1.87 -1.47 2.27
C ILE A 39 3.28 -1.61 2.86
N LYS A 40 4.29 -1.87 2.03
CA LYS A 40 5.69 -1.95 2.48
C LYS A 40 6.18 -0.64 3.10
N TRP A 41 5.82 0.50 2.51
CA TRP A 41 6.13 1.81 3.07
C TRP A 41 5.45 2.00 4.43
N GLN A 42 4.15 1.69 4.55
CA GLN A 42 3.42 1.78 5.81
C GLN A 42 4.05 0.88 6.87
N GLN A 43 4.35 -0.38 6.57
CA GLN A 43 5.01 -1.32 7.49
C GLN A 43 6.34 -0.76 8.00
N LYS A 44 7.14 -0.14 7.12
CA LYS A 44 8.41 0.50 7.53
C LYS A 44 8.18 1.70 8.44
N VAL A 45 7.15 2.51 8.19
CA VAL A 45 6.76 3.63 9.07
C VAL A 45 6.31 3.11 10.43
N TYR A 46 5.42 2.11 10.45
CA TYR A 46 4.96 1.47 11.69
C TYR A 46 6.12 0.86 12.49
N ALA A 47 7.06 0.17 11.83
CA ALA A 47 8.23 -0.40 12.48
C ALA A 47 9.13 0.66 13.15
N ARG A 48 9.13 1.90 12.65
CA ARG A 48 9.84 3.03 13.26
C ARG A 48 9.08 3.64 14.43
N LEU A 49 7.77 3.83 14.29
CA LEU A 49 6.93 4.46 15.31
C LEU A 49 6.64 3.53 16.49
N PHE A 50 6.49 2.24 16.22
CA PHE A 50 6.14 1.20 17.19
C PHE A 50 7.11 0.01 17.06
N PRO A 51 8.38 0.19 17.45
CA PRO A 51 9.43 -0.79 17.17
C PRO A 51 9.32 -2.01 18.09
N THR A 52 8.63 -3.05 17.64
CA THR A 52 8.66 -4.37 18.29
C THR A 52 9.93 -5.13 17.89
N ASN A 53 10.36 -6.08 18.72
CA ASN A 53 11.53 -6.94 18.41
C ASN A 53 11.38 -7.65 17.05
N ALA A 54 10.16 -8.05 16.68
CA ALA A 54 9.87 -8.64 15.38
C ALA A 54 10.01 -7.60 14.25
N ALA A 55 9.40 -6.41 14.40
CA ALA A 55 9.44 -5.36 13.39
C ALA A 55 10.86 -4.83 13.14
N LYS A 56 11.69 -4.70 14.19
CA LYS A 56 13.10 -4.33 14.08
C LYS A 56 13.91 -5.32 13.23
N ARG A 57 13.69 -6.63 13.41
CA ARG A 57 14.35 -7.69 12.62
C ARG A 57 13.93 -7.67 11.16
N THR A 58 12.63 -7.51 10.89
CA THR A 58 12.09 -7.55 9.52
C THR A 58 12.43 -6.31 8.70
N HIS A 59 12.51 -5.13 9.33
CA HIS A 59 12.67 -3.85 8.61
C HIS A 59 13.98 -3.11 8.89
N GLY A 60 14.92 -3.71 9.61
CA GLY A 60 16.25 -3.14 9.87
C GLY A 60 16.23 -1.83 10.66
N VAL A 61 15.17 -1.61 11.47
CA VAL A 61 15.04 -0.44 12.32
C VAL A 61 15.84 -0.71 13.60
N ARG A 62 16.96 0.00 13.79
CA ARG A 62 17.86 -0.15 14.94
C ARG A 62 17.30 0.62 16.14
#